data_AF-A0A843C577-F1
#
_entry.id   AF-A0A843C577-F1
#
_cell.length_a   1.000
_cell.length_b   1.000
_cell.length_c   1.000
_cell.angle_alpha   90.00
_cell.angle_beta   90.00
_cell.angle_gamma   90.00
#
_symmetry.space_group_name_H-M   'P 1'
#
loop_
_entity.id
_entity.type
_entity.pdbx_description
1 polymer ?
#
loop_
_entity_poly.entity_id
_entity_poly.type
_entity_poly.pdbx_seq_one_letter_code
_entity_poly.pdbx_strand_id
1 'polypeptide(L)' 'TPKHASWLNAAEIEINVMDIECTGRRIGDKEMLAREVASWTERRNNQKKKINWKFTREKADKKLAKYYT' A
#
# COMPACT_ATOMS: atom_id res chain seq x y z
N THR A 1 11.72 10.45 1.02
CA THR A 1 10.25 10.61 0.87
C THR A 1 9.85 11.98 1.39
N PRO A 2 9.03 12.76 0.67
CA PRO A 2 8.51 14.02 1.21
C PRO A 2 7.69 13.76 2.48
N LYS A 3 7.85 14.58 3.53
CA LYS A 3 7.23 14.37 4.86
C LYS A 3 5.70 14.16 4.83
N HIS A 4 5.00 14.78 3.88
CA HIS A 4 3.54 14.71 3.75
C HIS A 4 3.07 13.87 2.53
N ALA A 5 3.98 13.13 1.91
CA ALA A 5 3.69 12.30 0.75
C ALA A 5 3.79 10.80 1.08
N SER A 6 3.43 10.44 2.30
CA SER A 6 3.45 9.05 2.78
C SER A 6 2.50 8.15 1.95
N TRP A 7 1.43 8.73 1.41
CA TRP A 7 0.53 8.09 0.43
C TRP A 7 1.17 7.70 -0.92
N LEU A 8 2.41 8.16 -1.22
CA LEU A 8 3.22 7.71 -2.36
C LEU A 8 4.26 6.65 -1.96
N ASN A 9 4.36 6.30 -0.68
CA ASN A 9 5.28 5.29 -0.18
C ASN A 9 4.74 3.90 -0.53
N ALA A 10 5.51 3.15 -1.32
CA ALA A 10 5.13 1.79 -1.72
C ALA A 10 4.89 0.87 -0.51
N ALA A 11 5.68 1.03 0.57
CA ALA A 11 5.51 0.22 1.78
C ALA A 11 4.17 0.48 2.48
N GLU A 12 3.75 1.76 2.59
CA GLU A 12 2.46 2.12 3.22
C GLU A 12 1.27 1.65 2.37
N ILE A 13 1.39 1.72 1.04
CA ILE A 13 0.37 1.19 0.13
C ILE A 13 0.23 -0.33 0.31
N GLU A 14 1.36 -1.05 0.39
CA GLU A 14 1.37 -2.49 0.60
C GLU A 14 0.76 -2.89 1.94
N ILE A 15 1.04 -2.14 3.02
CA ILE A 15 0.42 -2.33 4.34
C ILE A 15 -1.09 -2.12 4.28
N ASN A 16 -1.57 -1.06 3.61
CA ASN A 16 -3.01 -0.81 3.49
C ASN A 16 -3.74 -1.91 2.71
N VAL A 17 -3.11 -2.46 1.66
CA VAL A 17 -3.71 -3.59 0.92
C VAL A 17 -3.72 -4.86 1.77
N MET A 18 -2.65 -5.12 2.53
CA MET A 18 -2.62 -6.22 3.49
C MET A 18 -3.72 -6.07 4.55
N ASP A 19 -3.99 -4.84 5.00
CA ASP A 19 -5.05 -4.59 5.96
C ASP A 19 -6.43 -4.93 5.39
N ILE A 20 -6.72 -4.48 4.18
CA ILE A 20 -8.00 -4.77 3.52
C ILE A 20 -8.16 -6.26 3.19
N GLU A 21 -7.10 -6.94 2.74
CA GLU A 21 -7.19 -8.29 2.21
C GLU A 21 -6.88 -9.41 3.21
N CYS A 22 -6.19 -9.12 4.32
CA CYS A 22 -5.67 -10.13 5.25
C CYS A 22 -6.00 -9.80 6.70
N THR A 23 -5.66 -8.59 7.17
CA THR A 23 -5.70 -8.25 8.61
C THR A 23 -6.90 -7.42 9.06
N GLY A 24 -7.85 -7.11 8.17
CA GLY A 24 -9.07 -6.33 8.44
C GLY A 24 -10.11 -7.03 9.33
N ARG A 25 -9.70 -8.08 10.02
CA ARG A 25 -10.49 -8.88 10.97
C ARG A 25 -9.70 -9.05 12.26
N ARG A 26 -10.40 -9.28 13.38
CA ARG A 26 -9.72 -9.57 14.66
C ARG A 26 -8.96 -10.89 14.57
N ILE A 27 -7.65 -10.84 14.79
CA ILE A 27 -6.78 -12.02 14.94
C ILE A 27 -6.24 -12.00 16.37
N GLY A 28 -6.61 -12.99 17.17
CA GLY A 28 -6.33 -13.02 18.62
C GLY A 28 -4.95 -13.56 18.99
N ASP A 29 -4.23 -14.13 18.02
CA ASP A 29 -3.00 -14.90 18.24
C ASP A 29 -1.90 -14.46 17.27
N LYS A 30 -0.69 -14.30 17.77
CA LYS A 30 0.43 -13.74 16.98
C LYS A 30 0.92 -14.75 15.95
N GLU A 31 0.93 -16.02 16.29
CA GLU A 31 1.34 -17.12 15.42
C GLU A 31 0.34 -17.31 14.28
N MET A 32 -0.95 -17.09 14.54
CA MET A 32 -1.99 -17.03 13.52
C MET A 32 -1.79 -15.83 12.59
N LEU A 33 -1.52 -14.64 13.14
CA LEU A 33 -1.23 -13.44 12.34
C LEU A 33 -0.03 -13.65 11.41
N ALA A 34 1.07 -14.21 11.93
CA ALA A 34 2.26 -14.49 11.14
C ALA A 34 1.99 -15.47 9.99
N ARG A 35 1.21 -16.53 10.24
CA ARG A 35 0.83 -17.52 9.21
C ARG A 35 -0.04 -16.92 8.13
N GLU A 36 -1.04 -16.12 8.50
CA GLU A 36 -1.93 -15.44 7.55
C GLU A 36 -1.15 -14.45 6.67
N VAL A 37 -0.27 -13.64 7.27
CA VAL A 37 0.59 -12.69 6.53
C VAL A 37 1.55 -13.43 5.58
N ALA A 38 2.15 -14.54 6.00
CA ALA A 38 3.04 -15.33 5.15
C ALA A 38 2.29 -15.93 3.95
N SER A 39 1.14 -16.56 4.18
CA SER A 39 0.30 -17.13 3.12
C SER A 39 -0.19 -16.06 2.14
N TRP A 40 -0.62 -14.91 2.67
CA TRP A 40 -1.05 -13.78 1.84
C TRP A 40 0.11 -13.23 0.99
N THR A 41 1.32 -13.14 1.56
CA THR A 41 2.52 -12.65 0.86
C THR A 41 2.90 -13.58 -0.29
N GLU A 42 2.92 -14.90 -0.04
CA GLU A 42 3.20 -15.91 -1.06
C GLU A 42 2.18 -15.82 -2.21
N ARG A 43 0.89 -15.77 -1.89
CA ARG A 43 -0.19 -15.64 -2.87
C ARG A 43 -0.02 -14.38 -3.72
N ARG A 44 0.29 -13.24 -3.12
CA ARG A 44 0.46 -11.95 -3.82
C ARG A 44 1.68 -11.95 -4.73
N ASN A 45 2.78 -12.55 -4.27
CA ASN A 45 4.01 -12.73 -5.04
C ASN A 45 3.79 -13.66 -6.24
N ASN A 46 3.09 -14.79 -6.05
CA ASN A 46 2.76 -15.73 -7.11
C ASN A 46 1.85 -15.10 -8.19
N GLN A 47 0.91 -14.26 -7.77
CA GLN A 47 0.06 -13.50 -8.69
C GLN A 47 0.78 -12.32 -9.37
N LYS A 48 2.04 -12.03 -9.00
CA LYS A 48 2.82 -10.88 -9.48
C LYS A 48 2.01 -9.58 -9.43
N LYS A 49 1.21 -9.40 -8.38
CA LYS A 49 0.34 -8.23 -8.24
C LYS A 49 1.22 -6.98 -8.18
N LYS A 50 0.98 -6.06 -9.11
CA LYS A 50 1.67 -4.76 -9.17
C LYS A 50 0.75 -3.69 -8.63
N ILE A 51 1.33 -2.70 -7.94
CA ILE A 51 0.64 -1.46 -7.62
C ILE A 51 0.30 -0.76 -8.93
N ASN A 52 -1.00 -0.57 -9.20
CA ASN A 52 -1.45 0.21 -10.34
C ASN A 52 -1.34 1.71 -10.01
N TRP A 53 -0.21 2.31 -10.36
CA TRP A 53 0.06 3.72 -10.13
C TRP A 53 -0.84 4.60 -11.02
N LYS A 54 -1.92 5.12 -10.43
CA LYS A 54 -2.82 6.07 -11.11
C LYS A 54 -2.35 7.53 -11.02
N PHE A 55 -1.31 7.80 -10.22
CA PHE A 55 -0.73 9.12 -10.04
C PHE A 55 0.41 9.33 -11.03
N THR A 56 0.26 10.31 -11.91
CA THR A 56 1.27 10.70 -12.90
C THR A 56 1.85 12.06 -12.52
N ARG A 57 3.06 12.36 -13.02
CA ARG A 57 3.69 13.68 -12.83
C ARG A 57 2.77 14.82 -13.32
N GLU A 58 2.12 14.64 -14.46
CA GLU A 58 1.14 15.61 -15.00
C GLU A 58 -0.02 15.87 -14.03
N LYS A 59 -0.53 14.84 -13.36
CA LYS A 59 -1.58 15.00 -12.33
C LYS A 59 -1.06 15.71 -11.09
N ALA A 60 0.21 15.48 -10.73
CA ALA A 60 0.87 16.19 -9.64
C ALA A 60 0.99 17.69 -9.96
N ASP A 61 1.53 18.00 -11.14
CA ASP A 61 1.76 19.37 -11.62
C ASP A 61 0.43 20.12 -11.73
N LYS A 62 -0.62 19.51 -12.31
CA LYS A 62 -1.96 20.11 -12.36
C LYS A 62 -2.56 20.38 -10.97
N LYS A 63 -2.35 19.49 -10.00
CA LYS A 63 -2.91 19.62 -8.64
C LYS A 63 -2.14 20.63 -7.79
N LEU A 64 -0.82 20.71 -7.97
CA LEU A 64 0.09 21.52 -7.17
C LEU A 64 0.44 22.86 -7.80
N ALA A 65 0.07 23.12 -9.06
CA ALA A 65 0.32 24.39 -9.76
C ALA A 65 -0.03 25.63 -8.91
N LYS A 66 -1.11 25.55 -8.13
CA LYS A 66 -1.58 26.62 -7.22
C LYS A 66 -0.68 26.92 -6.00
N TYR A 67 0.31 26.07 -5.71
CA TYR A 67 1.22 26.22 -4.57
C TYR A 67 2.64 26.64 -4.98
N TYR A 68 2.91 26.72 -6.29
CA TYR A 68 4.22 27.10 -6.84
C TYR A 68 4.23 28.52 -7.45
N THR A 69 3.09 29.21 -7.45
CA THR A 69 2.93 30.63 -7.83
C THR A 69 2.86 31.52 -6.61
#